data_AF-A0A9J6A6Q7-F1
#
_entry.id   AF-A0A9J6A6Q7-F1
#
_cell.length_a   1.000
_cell.length_b   1.000
_cell.length_c   1.000
_cell.angle_alpha   90.00
_cell.angle_beta   90.00
_cell.angle_gamma   90.00
#
_symmetry.space_group_name_H-M   'P 1'
#
loop_
_entity.id
_entity.type
_entity.pdbx_description
1 polymer ?
#
loop_
_entity_poly.entity_id
_entity_poly.type
_entity_poly.pdbx_seq_one_letter_code
_entity_poly.pdbx_strand_id
1 'polypeptide(L)'
;VWASGFSAAFLKKNSVATRRIMTLNDRDVTIEAKTSVETKPAVTEAALLLVLEKFFEVVLNLPTVNRRLSDVLDLLTSQQPSCPQLYIYSSADRVIPAVSVESFVEEQRRIGRDVRACNFVSTSHVDHFRNDPELYTSQLTQFLEDSVLSSCKQPS
;
A
#
# COMPACT_ATOMS: atom_id res chain seq x y z
N VAL A 1 5.35 -6.43 0.76
CA VAL A 1 4.08 -5.65 0.90
C VAL A 1 3.09 -6.33 1.84
N TRP A 2 2.47 -7.45 1.43
CA TRP A 2 1.40 -8.11 2.19
C TRP A 2 1.82 -8.54 3.60
N ALA A 3 2.92 -9.29 3.73
CA ALA A 3 3.40 -9.76 5.03
C ALA A 3 3.67 -8.61 6.02
N SER A 4 4.33 -7.54 5.58
CA SER A 4 4.64 -6.38 6.42
C SER A 4 3.38 -5.67 6.91
N GLY A 5 2.39 -5.47 6.04
CA GLY A 5 1.12 -4.84 6.41
C GLY A 5 0.31 -5.67 7.42
N PHE A 6 0.21 -6.98 7.19
CA PHE A 6 -0.48 -7.90 8.10
C PHE A 6 0.27 -8.07 9.43
N SER A 7 1.61 -8.13 9.41
CA SER A 7 2.43 -8.20 10.62
C SER A 7 2.20 -6.97 11.49
N ALA A 8 2.27 -5.76 10.91
CA ALA A 8 2.00 -4.52 11.63
C ALA A 8 0.58 -4.46 12.22
N ALA A 9 -0.44 -4.90 11.47
CA ALA A 9 -1.82 -4.94 11.95
C ALA A 9 -2.00 -5.94 13.12
N PHE A 10 -1.39 -7.12 13.02
CA PHE A 10 -1.45 -8.15 14.06
C PHE A 10 -0.75 -7.70 15.35
N LEU A 11 0.43 -7.09 15.22
CA LEU A 11 1.18 -6.53 16.35
C LEU A 11 0.43 -5.35 16.99
N LYS A 12 -0.22 -4.51 16.19
CA LYS A 12 -1.06 -3.41 16.70
C LYS A 12 -2.24 -3.94 17.53
N LYS A 13 -2.86 -5.05 17.13
CA LYS A 13 -3.95 -5.70 17.88
C LYS A 13 -3.49 -6.23 19.24
N ASN A 14 -2.21 -6.64 19.35
CA ASN A 14 -1.61 -7.17 20.57
C ASN A 14 -0.90 -6.10 21.43
N SER A 15 -0.87 -4.84 20.99
CA SER A 15 -0.25 -3.75 21.75
C SER A 15 -1.07 -3.40 23.00
N VAL A 16 -0.37 -3.20 24.13
CA VAL A 16 -0.89 -2.91 25.48
C VAL A 16 -1.87 -1.73 25.51
N ALA A 17 -1.76 -0.79 24.56
CA ALA A 17 -2.69 0.35 24.42
C ALA A 17 -4.14 -0.07 24.12
N THR A 18 -4.35 -1.17 23.40
CA THR A 18 -5.69 -1.69 23.05
C THR A 18 -6.28 -2.56 24.17
N ARG A 19 -5.43 -3.17 25.01
CA ARG A 19 -5.86 -4.01 26.14
C ARG A 19 -6.52 -3.19 27.26
N ARG A 20 -6.19 -1.90 27.39
CA ARG A 20 -6.74 -1.01 28.44
C ARG A 20 -8.23 -0.68 28.26
N ILE A 21 -8.78 -0.84 27.06
CA ILE A 21 -10.20 -0.54 26.77
C ILE A 21 -11.13 -1.72 27.11
N MET A 22 -10.62 -2.96 27.16
CA MET A 22 -11.45 -4.14 27.45
C MET A 22 -11.55 -4.52 28.94
N THR A 23 -10.74 -3.94 29.83
CA THR A 23 -10.70 -4.33 31.26
C THR A 23 -11.59 -3.51 32.19
N LEU A 24 -12.47 -2.66 31.65
CA LEU A 24 -13.48 -1.93 32.44
C LEU A 24 -14.83 -2.65 32.34
N ASN A 25 -14.87 -3.94 32.68
CA ASN A 25 -16.05 -4.58 33.28
C ASN A 25 -15.74 -6.01 33.74
N ASP A 26 -16.13 -6.24 34.99
CA ASP A 26 -16.33 -7.50 35.70
C ASP A 26 -15.13 -8.37 36.15
N ARG A 27 -14.94 -8.30 37.49
CA ARG A 27 -14.95 -9.41 38.47
C ARG A 27 -13.96 -10.56 38.28
N ASP A 28 -12.96 -10.54 39.16
CA ASP A 28 -12.49 -11.65 40.01
C ASP A 28 -12.59 -13.08 39.44
N VAL A 29 -11.45 -13.67 39.08
CA VAL A 29 -11.04 -15.05 39.39
C VAL A 29 -9.64 -15.28 38.82
N THR A 30 -8.72 -15.62 39.72
CA THR A 30 -7.35 -16.05 39.46
C THR A 30 -7.35 -17.40 38.74
N ILE A 31 -6.97 -17.42 37.46
CA ILE A 31 -6.45 -18.64 36.82
C ILE A 31 -5.12 -18.29 36.16
N GLU A 32 -4.10 -18.92 36.74
CA GLU A 32 -2.71 -18.96 36.33
C GLU A 32 -2.57 -19.46 34.88
N ALA A 33 -2.41 -18.53 33.94
CA ALA A 33 -1.89 -18.82 32.60
C ALA A 33 -0.46 -18.29 32.51
N LYS A 34 0.48 -19.06 33.08
CA LYS A 34 1.91 -18.90 32.82
C LYS A 34 2.19 -19.28 31.36
N THR A 35 2.50 -18.28 30.55
CA THR A 35 3.45 -18.37 29.42
C THR A 35 3.89 -16.95 29.03
N SER A 36 4.52 -16.24 29.97
CA SER A 36 5.35 -15.08 29.63
C SER A 36 6.75 -15.58 29.27
N VAL A 37 6.89 -16.14 28.06
CA VAL A 37 8.20 -16.18 27.43
C VAL A 37 8.45 -14.76 26.92
N GLU A 38 9.16 -13.98 27.74
CA GLU A 38 9.60 -12.63 27.41
C GLU A 38 10.77 -12.71 26.42
N THR A 39 10.51 -13.23 25.22
CA THR A 39 11.40 -13.04 24.08
C THR A 39 11.37 -11.58 23.68
N LYS A 40 12.54 -10.99 23.42
CA LYS A 40 12.68 -9.59 22.98
C LYS A 40 11.63 -9.28 21.91
N PRO A 41 10.84 -8.20 22.04
CA PRO A 41 9.72 -7.90 21.13
C PRO A 41 10.18 -7.85 19.66
N ALA A 42 11.38 -7.35 19.39
CA ALA A 42 11.94 -7.36 18.04
C ALA A 42 12.11 -8.76 17.43
N VAL A 43 12.36 -9.80 18.24
CA VAL A 43 12.55 -11.18 17.77
C VAL A 43 11.21 -11.82 17.42
N THR A 44 10.16 -11.56 18.21
CA THR A 44 8.82 -12.09 17.92
C THR A 44 8.20 -11.41 16.71
N GLU A 45 8.45 -10.10 16.52
CA GLU A 45 8.06 -9.37 15.32
C GLU A 45 8.72 -9.91 14.05
N ALA A 46 10.05 -10.14 14.10
CA ALA A 46 10.80 -10.70 12.99
C ALA A 46 10.34 -12.13 12.65
N ALA A 47 10.08 -12.97 13.67
CA ALA A 47 9.57 -14.31 13.47
C ALA A 47 8.18 -14.32 12.83
N LEU A 48 7.27 -13.46 13.29
CA LEU A 48 5.94 -13.31 12.71
C LEU A 48 6.02 -12.85 11.25
N LEU A 49 6.86 -11.85 10.96
CA LEU A 49 7.06 -11.37 9.61
C LEU A 49 7.53 -12.50 8.68
N LEU A 50 8.53 -13.29 9.10
CA LEU A 50 9.06 -14.39 8.32
C LEU A 50 8.00 -15.47 8.04
N VAL A 51 7.19 -15.82 9.05
CA VAL A 51 6.09 -16.77 8.89
C VAL A 51 5.06 -16.26 7.89
N LEU A 52 4.69 -14.97 7.99
CA LEU A 52 3.74 -14.35 7.06
C LEU A 52 4.32 -14.26 5.64
N GLU A 53 5.61 -13.95 5.49
CA GLU A 53 6.28 -13.94 4.18
C GLU A 53 6.18 -15.30 3.50
N LYS A 54 6.49 -16.40 4.22
CA LYS A 54 6.36 -17.75 3.69
C LYS A 54 4.93 -18.15 3.39
N PHE A 55 3.98 -17.76 4.24
CA PHE A 55 2.57 -17.98 3.98
C PHE A 55 2.11 -17.28 2.70
N PHE A 56 2.39 -15.99 2.54
CA PHE A 56 2.00 -15.24 1.36
C PHE A 56 2.74 -15.70 0.10
N GLU A 57 4.00 -16.13 0.21
CA GLU A 57 4.73 -16.75 -0.90
C GLU A 57 3.98 -17.98 -1.43
N VAL A 58 3.49 -18.88 -0.55
CA VAL A 58 2.71 -20.05 -0.98
C VAL A 58 1.35 -19.64 -1.53
N VAL A 59 0.59 -18.82 -0.80
CA VAL A 59 -0.79 -18.46 -1.15
C VAL A 59 -0.86 -17.67 -2.45
N LEU A 60 0.03 -16.70 -2.66
CA LEU A 60 0.04 -15.87 -3.87
C LEU A 60 0.50 -16.66 -5.11
N ASN A 61 1.29 -17.72 -4.91
CA ASN A 61 1.71 -18.61 -6.00
C ASN A 61 0.71 -19.75 -6.29
N LEU A 62 -0.35 -19.92 -5.50
CA LEU A 62 -1.41 -20.88 -5.84
C LEU A 62 -2.01 -20.52 -7.21
N PRO A 63 -2.18 -21.47 -8.16
CA PRO A 63 -2.54 -21.16 -9.53
C PRO A 63 -3.80 -20.29 -9.67
N THR A 64 -4.83 -20.57 -8.88
CA THR A 64 -6.09 -19.82 -8.91
C THR A 64 -5.92 -18.39 -8.41
N VAL A 65 -5.11 -18.18 -7.38
CA VAL A 65 -4.85 -16.85 -6.79
C VAL A 65 -3.95 -16.05 -7.73
N ASN A 66 -2.86 -16.65 -8.18
CA ASN A 66 -1.92 -16.01 -9.09
C ASN A 66 -2.61 -15.61 -10.41
N ARG A 67 -3.44 -16.50 -10.97
CA ARG A 67 -4.21 -16.19 -12.18
C ARG A 67 -5.12 -15.00 -11.99
N ARG A 68 -5.90 -14.96 -10.90
CA ARG A 68 -6.78 -13.82 -10.61
C ARG A 68 -6.00 -12.53 -10.41
N LEU A 69 -4.86 -12.59 -9.73
CA LEU A 69 -4.01 -11.42 -9.54
C LEU A 69 -3.45 -10.93 -10.89
N SER A 70 -3.00 -11.86 -11.74
CA SER A 70 -2.50 -11.57 -13.08
C SER A 70 -3.58 -10.98 -13.98
N ASP A 71 -4.79 -11.56 -13.99
CA ASP A 71 -5.92 -11.05 -14.77
C ASP A 71 -6.27 -9.60 -14.37
N VAL A 72 -6.21 -9.28 -13.07
CA VAL A 72 -6.42 -7.91 -12.58
C VAL A 72 -5.29 -6.98 -13.00
N LEU A 73 -4.03 -7.42 -12.89
CA LEU A 73 -2.89 -6.62 -13.33
C LEU A 73 -2.93 -6.35 -14.84
N ASP A 74 -3.27 -7.35 -15.65
CA ASP A 74 -3.42 -7.20 -17.10
C ASP A 74 -4.53 -6.21 -17.45
N LEU A 75 -5.67 -6.30 -16.77
CA LEU A 75 -6.77 -5.34 -16.93
C LEU A 75 -6.33 -3.91 -16.62
N LEU A 76 -5.63 -3.72 -15.50
CA LEU A 76 -5.13 -2.40 -15.07
C LEU A 76 -4.01 -1.86 -15.98
N THR A 77 -3.23 -2.74 -16.61
CA THR A 77 -2.07 -2.35 -17.41
C THR A 77 -2.44 -2.02 -18.85
N SER A 78 -3.22 -2.88 -19.51
CA SER A 78 -3.40 -2.81 -20.97
C SER A 78 -4.84 -2.59 -21.41
N GLN A 79 -5.83 -2.93 -20.58
CA GLN A 79 -7.24 -2.90 -20.98
C GLN A 79 -8.03 -1.70 -20.43
N GLN A 80 -7.38 -0.79 -19.70
CA GLN A 80 -8.04 0.45 -19.28
C GLN A 80 -8.31 1.38 -20.49
N PRO A 81 -9.43 2.12 -20.50
CA PRO A 81 -9.68 3.13 -21.54
C PRO A 81 -8.54 4.15 -21.61
N SER A 82 -8.37 4.81 -22.76
CA SER A 82 -7.34 5.84 -22.95
C SER A 82 -7.70 7.11 -22.16
N CYS A 83 -7.37 7.11 -20.87
CA CYS A 83 -7.47 8.27 -20.00
C CYS A 83 -6.08 8.83 -19.68
N PRO A 84 -5.97 10.14 -19.43
CA PRO A 84 -4.79 10.70 -18.77
C PRO A 84 -4.57 10.03 -17.40
N GLN A 85 -3.31 9.85 -17.03
CA GLN A 85 -2.90 9.21 -15.78
C GLN A 85 -1.96 10.11 -14.98
N LEU A 86 -2.15 10.16 -13.66
CA LEU A 86 -1.25 10.81 -12.72
C LEU A 86 -0.75 9.79 -11.70
N TYR A 87 0.57 9.63 -11.63
CA TYR A 87 1.25 8.82 -10.62
C TYR A 87 1.88 9.71 -9.57
N ILE A 88 1.42 9.58 -8.32
CA ILE A 88 2.05 10.20 -7.15
C ILE A 88 2.73 9.08 -6.36
N TYR A 89 4.04 9.17 -6.20
CA TYR A 89 4.85 8.15 -5.53
C TYR A 89 6.05 8.78 -4.82
N SER A 90 6.88 7.97 -4.17
CA SER A 90 8.05 8.44 -3.42
C SER A 90 9.18 7.42 -3.46
N SER A 91 10.43 7.86 -3.67
CA SER A 91 11.62 7.01 -3.53
C SER A 91 11.83 6.49 -2.10
N ALA A 92 11.26 7.13 -1.08
CA ALA A 92 11.29 6.66 0.29
C ALA A 92 10.16 5.67 0.64
N ASP A 93 9.25 5.37 -0.30
CA ASP A 93 8.22 4.37 -0.11
C ASP A 93 8.85 2.96 -0.03
N ARG A 94 8.82 2.38 1.17
CA ARG A 94 9.34 1.03 1.45
C ARG A 94 8.35 -0.08 1.10
N VAL A 95 7.10 0.27 0.81
CA VAL A 95 6.04 -0.66 0.43
C VAL A 95 6.05 -0.84 -1.08
N ILE A 96 6.02 0.25 -1.84
CA ILE A 96 6.03 0.22 -3.31
C ILE A 96 7.32 0.89 -3.83
N PRO A 97 8.30 0.12 -4.33
CA PRO A 97 9.55 0.69 -4.83
C PRO A 97 9.31 1.67 -5.98
N ALA A 98 9.96 2.84 -5.92
CA ALA A 98 9.87 3.85 -6.98
C ALA A 98 10.22 3.30 -8.37
N VAL A 99 11.25 2.45 -8.46
CA VAL A 99 11.64 1.81 -9.72
C VAL A 99 10.51 1.00 -10.37
N SER A 100 9.66 0.37 -9.58
CA SER A 100 8.50 -0.37 -10.11
C SER A 100 7.44 0.57 -10.65
N VAL A 101 7.23 1.72 -10.01
CA VAL A 101 6.30 2.75 -10.48
C VAL A 101 6.83 3.40 -11.76
N GLU A 102 8.12 3.74 -11.79
CA GLU A 102 8.78 4.37 -12.92
C GLU A 102 8.75 3.47 -14.17
N SER A 103 9.10 2.19 -14.04
CA SER A 103 8.97 1.22 -15.14
C SER A 103 7.54 1.10 -15.65
N PHE A 104 6.55 1.15 -14.75
CA PHE A 104 5.14 1.11 -15.14
C PHE A 104 4.73 2.38 -15.90
N VAL A 105 5.14 3.56 -15.42
CA VAL A 105 4.91 4.84 -16.08
C VAL A 105 5.48 4.84 -17.50
N GLU A 106 6.69 4.30 -17.69
CA GLU A 106 7.31 4.18 -19.01
C GLU A 106 6.51 3.26 -19.94
N GLU A 107 6.05 2.13 -19.44
CA GLU A 107 5.20 1.21 -20.20
C GLU A 107 3.88 1.88 -20.62
N GLN A 108 3.23 2.60 -19.70
CA GLN A 108 1.99 3.34 -19.99
C GLN A 108 2.21 4.44 -21.06
N ARG A 109 3.34 5.15 -21.00
CA ARG A 109 3.72 6.13 -22.05
C ARG A 109 3.96 5.46 -23.39
N ARG A 110 4.62 4.29 -23.41
CA ARG A 110 4.93 3.53 -24.62
C ARG A 110 3.68 3.08 -25.36
N ILE A 111 2.61 2.75 -24.64
CA ILE A 111 1.30 2.41 -25.23
C ILE A 111 0.44 3.63 -25.58
N GLY A 112 1.02 4.84 -25.55
CA GLY A 112 0.40 6.07 -26.04
C GLY A 112 -0.48 6.81 -25.05
N ARG A 113 -0.38 6.51 -23.75
CA ARG A 113 -1.14 7.24 -22.72
C ARG A 113 -0.48 8.56 -22.38
N ASP A 114 -1.30 9.57 -22.06
CA ASP A 114 -0.85 10.80 -21.41
C ASP A 114 -0.57 10.51 -19.93
N VAL A 115 0.71 10.48 -19.54
CA VAL A 115 1.12 10.07 -18.19
C VAL A 115 2.01 11.11 -17.53
N ARG A 116 1.50 11.66 -16.42
CA ARG A 116 2.24 12.48 -15.47
C ARG A 116 2.70 11.65 -14.28
N ALA A 117 3.88 11.97 -13.77
CA ALA A 117 4.47 11.27 -12.64
C ALA A 117 5.17 12.28 -11.72
N CYS A 118 4.92 12.19 -10.41
CA CYS A 118 5.49 13.06 -9.40
C CYS A 118 6.09 12.20 -8.27
N ASN A 119 7.40 12.33 -8.09
CA ASN A 119 8.15 11.66 -7.03
C ASN A 119 8.37 12.60 -5.85
N PHE A 120 7.82 12.25 -4.69
CA PHE A 120 7.92 13.00 -3.44
C PHE A 120 9.22 12.73 -2.66
N VAL A 121 10.06 11.80 -3.15
CA VAL A 121 11.42 11.47 -2.68
C VAL A 121 11.56 10.96 -1.25
N SER A 122 10.98 11.63 -0.26
CA SER A 122 11.21 11.45 1.17
C SER A 122 9.99 11.02 1.98
N THR A 123 8.80 11.01 1.36
CA THR A 123 7.55 10.69 2.05
C THR A 123 7.30 9.18 2.13
N SER A 124 6.65 8.74 3.21
CA SER A 124 6.30 7.34 3.41
C SER A 124 5.04 6.94 2.64
N HIS A 125 4.81 5.63 2.50
CA HIS A 125 3.62 5.07 1.84
C HIS A 125 2.34 5.71 2.41
N VAL A 126 1.42 6.12 1.53
CA VAL A 126 0.12 6.76 1.86
C VAL A 126 0.19 8.05 2.67
N ASP A 127 1.36 8.69 2.75
CA ASP A 127 1.57 9.86 3.61
C ASP A 127 1.98 11.13 2.85
N HIS A 128 1.95 11.09 1.52
CA HIS A 128 2.38 12.20 0.65
C HIS A 128 1.65 13.51 0.98
N PHE A 129 0.32 13.49 1.06
CA PHE A 129 -0.49 14.67 1.38
C PHE A 129 -0.24 15.23 2.79
N ARG A 130 0.04 14.37 3.78
CA ARG A 130 0.29 14.84 5.16
C ARG A 130 1.62 15.55 5.29
N ASN A 131 2.62 15.13 4.51
CA ASN A 131 3.96 15.71 4.55
C ASN A 131 4.08 16.97 3.70
N ASP A 132 3.46 16.98 2.51
CA ASP A 132 3.50 18.11 1.60
C ASP A 132 2.14 18.30 0.90
N PRO A 133 1.17 18.94 1.60
CA PRO A 133 -0.17 19.14 1.07
C PRO A 133 -0.20 20.12 -0.11
N GLU A 134 0.74 21.08 -0.16
CA GLU A 134 0.80 22.07 -1.24
C GLU A 134 1.22 21.43 -2.55
N LEU A 135 2.32 20.66 -2.55
CA LEU A 135 2.76 19.93 -3.74
C LEU A 135 1.70 18.93 -4.18
N TYR A 136 1.17 18.12 -3.25
CA TYR A 136 0.13 17.14 -3.58
C TYR A 136 -1.09 17.78 -4.23
N THR A 137 -1.61 18.86 -3.62
CA THR A 137 -2.79 19.55 -4.13
C THR A 137 -2.51 20.19 -5.48
N SER A 138 -1.35 20.84 -5.65
CA SER A 138 -1.00 21.47 -6.94
C SER A 138 -0.93 20.45 -8.09
N GLN A 139 -0.27 19.31 -7.88
CA GLN A 139 -0.17 18.24 -8.89
C GLN A 139 -1.55 17.68 -9.26
N LEU A 140 -2.40 17.46 -8.26
CA LEU A 140 -3.74 16.94 -8.47
C LEU A 140 -4.64 17.96 -9.19
N THR A 141 -4.66 19.20 -8.75
CA THR A 141 -5.46 20.27 -9.36
C THR A 141 -5.06 20.48 -10.82
N GLN A 142 -3.75 20.61 -11.11
CA GLN A 142 -3.28 20.79 -12.47
C GLN A 142 -3.65 19.59 -13.37
N PHE A 143 -3.52 18.37 -12.86
CA PHE A 143 -3.93 17.18 -13.61
C PHE A 143 -5.43 17.16 -13.93
N LEU A 144 -6.27 17.51 -12.95
CA LEU A 144 -7.73 17.54 -13.14
C LEU A 144 -8.15 18.65 -14.10
N GLU A 145 -7.59 19.86 -13.97
CA GLU A 145 -7.87 20.97 -14.87
C GLU A 145 -7.54 20.60 -16.31
N ASP A 146 -6.34 20.08 -16.56
CA ASP A 146 -5.92 19.69 -17.90
C ASP A 146 -6.76 18.53 -18.45
N SER A 147 -7.08 17.52 -17.63
CA SER A 147 -7.84 16.34 -18.08
C SER A 147 -9.31 16.68 -18.40
N VAL A 148 -9.94 17.50 -17.57
CA VAL A 148 -11.34 17.91 -17.74
C VAL A 148 -11.48 18.92 -18.89
N LEU A 149 -10.59 19.92 -18.97
CA LEU A 149 -10.63 20.93 -20.02
C LEU A 149 -10.28 20.37 -21.41
N SER A 150 -9.40 19.36 -21.49
CA SER A 150 -9.08 18.66 -22.74
C SER A 150 -10.26 17.85 -23.28
N SER A 151 -11.08 17.30 -22.38
CA SER A 151 -12.28 16.52 -22.74
C SER A 151 -13.39 17.39 -23.35
N CYS A 152 -13.40 18.70 -23.08
CA CYS A 152 -14.38 19.65 -23.61
C CYS A 152 -13.97 20.29 -24.94
N LYS A 153 -12.76 20.03 -25.45
CA LYS A 153 -12.21 20.68 -26.65
C LYS A 153 -12.18 19.81 -27.91
N GLN A 154 -12.81 18.64 -27.92
CA GLN A 154 -12.99 17.87 -29.15
C GLN A 154 -14.16 18.47 -29.95
N PRO A 155 -13.92 19.21 -31.05
CA PRO A 155 -14.99 19.61 -31.95
C PRO A 155 -15.33 18.40 -32.82
N SER A 156 -16.62 18.06 -32.88
CA SER A 156 -17.19 17.16 -33.88
C SER A 156 -16.98 17.68 -35.30
#